data_AF-A0A9D3A2H8-F1
#
_entry.id   AF-A0A9D3A2H8-F1
#
_cell.length_a   1.000
_cell.length_b   1.000
_cell.length_c   1.000
_cell.angle_alpha   90.00
_cell.angle_beta   90.00
_cell.angle_gamma   90.00
#
_symmetry.space_group_name_H-M   'P 1'
#
loop_
_entity.id
_entity.type
_entity.pdbx_description
1 polymer ?
#
loop_
_entity_poly.entity_id
_entity_poly.type
_entity_poly.pdbx_seq_one_letter_code
_entity_poly.pdbx_strand_id
1 'polypeptide(L)'
;MDESSFYSVDRLVEFGLSLGIATQMANSMNASLQAMQIPGAGNPMMSNALAEDQPLLYVVLDGKSVGPLATSELSRLIAEKLVTKETYVWKPGMSDWKLAENVPEVLRLVALTPPPVPGEGA
;
A
#
# COMPACT_ATOMS: atom_id res chain seq x y z
N MET A 1 28.88 50.67 -29.89
CA MET A 1 29.11 50.49 -28.45
C MET A 1 28.12 51.43 -27.79
N ASP A 2 27.09 51.04 -27.03
CA ASP A 2 26.96 49.96 -26.04
C ASP A 2 25.46 49.67 -25.81
N GLU A 3 25.00 48.42 -25.95
CA GLU A 3 23.61 48.00 -25.66
C GLU A 3 23.57 46.60 -25.01
N SER A 4 24.50 46.30 -24.11
CA SER A 4 24.60 44.98 -23.47
C SER A 4 24.51 45.01 -21.94
N SER A 5 23.99 46.09 -21.36
CA SER A 5 23.87 46.29 -19.90
C SER A 5 22.54 45.82 -19.27
N PHE A 6 21.60 45.26 -20.03
CA PHE A 6 20.24 44.98 -19.54
C PHE A 6 19.88 43.49 -19.31
N TYR A 7 20.81 42.55 -19.47
CA TYR A 7 20.52 41.10 -19.31
C TYR A 7 21.01 40.46 -18.01
N SER A 8 21.71 41.20 -17.14
CA SER A 8 22.41 40.60 -15.99
C SER A 8 21.73 40.79 -14.63
N VAL A 9 20.62 41.54 -14.55
CA VAL A 9 19.95 41.84 -13.27
C VAL A 9 18.87 40.81 -12.91
N ASP A 10 18.23 40.18 -13.91
CA ASP A 10 17.09 39.29 -13.68
C ASP A 10 17.49 37.89 -13.17
N ARG A 11 18.72 37.43 -13.43
CA ARG A 11 19.17 36.08 -13.00
C ARG A 11 19.69 36.00 -11.56
N LEU A 12 19.87 37.14 -10.88
CA LEU A 12 20.43 37.15 -9.51
C LEU A 12 19.36 37.23 -8.43
N VAL A 13 18.11 37.54 -8.80
CA VAL A 13 16.97 37.58 -7.87
C VAL A 13 16.37 36.18 -7.64
N GLU A 14 16.37 35.30 -8.65
CA GLU A 14 15.80 33.94 -8.54
C GLU A 14 16.64 32.97 -7.68
N PHE A 15 17.97 33.10 -7.65
CA PHE A 15 18.82 32.23 -6.83
C PHE A 15 18.87 32.64 -5.34
N GLY A 16 18.55 33.90 -5.02
CA GLY A 16 18.55 34.42 -3.65
C GLY A 16 17.30 34.07 -2.83
N LEU A 17 16.17 33.79 -3.49
CA LEU A 17 14.89 33.50 -2.85
C LEU A 17 14.71 32.01 -2.50
N SER A 18 15.51 31.12 -3.06
CA SER A 18 15.38 29.67 -2.87
C SER A 18 16.15 29.12 -1.67
N LEU A 19 17.22 29.78 -1.22
CA LEU A 19 18.05 29.31 -0.10
C LEU A 19 17.59 29.82 1.28
N GLY A 20 16.83 30.92 1.35
CA GLY A 20 16.39 31.51 2.62
C GLY A 20 15.14 30.89 3.26
N ILE A 21 14.23 30.35 2.44
CA ILE A 21 12.94 29.81 2.91
C ILE A 21 13.07 28.33 3.36
N ALA A 22 14.05 27.60 2.81
CA ALA A 22 14.25 26.17 3.09
C ALA A 22 14.59 25.87 4.57
N THR A 23 15.46 26.67 5.19
CA THR A 23 15.90 26.46 6.59
C THR A 23 14.80 26.80 7.62
N GLN A 24 13.91 27.75 7.28
CA GLN A 24 12.79 28.16 8.14
C GLN A 24 11.64 27.15 8.11
N MET A 25 11.33 26.56 6.96
CA MET A 25 10.32 25.50 6.85
C MET A 25 10.77 24.17 7.47
N ALA A 26 12.06 23.84 7.38
CA ALA A 26 12.60 22.64 8.02
C ALA A 26 12.45 22.69 9.56
N ASN A 27 12.73 23.85 10.18
CA ASN A 27 12.58 24.01 11.62
C ASN A 27 11.11 24.06 12.09
N SER A 28 10.18 24.60 11.29
CA SER A 28 8.76 24.63 11.65
C SER A 28 8.07 23.27 11.45
N MET A 29 8.48 22.47 10.46
CA MET A 29 8.01 21.08 10.33
C MET A 29 8.59 20.17 11.41
N ASN A 30 9.84 20.39 11.84
CA ASN A 30 10.44 19.60 12.93
C ASN A 30 9.75 19.86 14.28
N ALA A 31 9.32 21.10 14.55
CA ALA A 31 8.57 21.44 15.76
C ALA A 31 7.10 20.96 15.72
N SER A 32 6.45 20.95 14.55
CA SER A 32 5.05 20.51 14.42
C SER A 32 4.88 18.98 14.44
N LEU A 33 5.90 18.22 14.03
CA LEU A 33 5.92 16.74 14.16
C LEU A 33 6.16 16.28 15.60
N GLN A 34 6.90 17.05 16.41
CA GLN A 34 7.12 16.72 17.83
C GLN A 34 5.97 17.17 18.75
N ALA A 35 5.16 18.14 18.31
CA ALA A 35 4.02 18.66 19.08
C ALA A 35 2.68 17.94 18.83
N MET A 36 2.60 17.01 17.86
CA MET A 36 1.41 16.15 17.65
C MET A 36 1.45 14.85 18.46
N GLN A 37 2.08 14.86 19.63
CA GLN A 37 1.92 13.82 20.63
C GLN A 37 0.69 14.16 21.49
N ILE A 38 -0.49 13.69 21.06
CA ILE A 38 -1.75 13.84 21.80
C ILE A 38 -1.70 12.93 23.03
N PRO A 39 -1.66 13.46 24.28
CA PRO A 39 -1.69 12.63 25.47
C PRO A 39 -3.15 12.28 25.81
N GLY A 40 -3.51 11.00 25.69
CA GLY A 40 -4.66 10.45 26.43
C GLY A 40 -6.05 10.46 25.77
N ALA A 41 -6.16 10.46 24.44
CA ALA A 41 -7.47 10.28 23.77
C ALA A 41 -7.43 9.15 22.74
N GLY A 42 -8.10 8.03 23.07
CA GLY A 42 -8.77 7.09 22.15
C GLY A 42 -7.93 6.40 21.08
N ASN A 43 -7.79 5.07 21.20
CA ASN A 43 -7.41 4.09 20.17
C ASN A 43 -6.93 4.65 18.82
N PRO A 44 -5.63 4.53 18.47
CA PRO A 44 -5.22 4.65 17.08
C PRO A 44 -5.93 3.55 16.29
N MET A 45 -6.87 3.91 15.41
CA MET A 45 -7.31 3.02 14.36
C MET A 45 -6.10 2.71 13.46
N MET A 46 -5.57 1.52 13.70
CA MET A 46 -4.94 0.61 12.75
C MET A 46 -3.69 1.11 12.02
N SER A 47 -2.57 0.88 12.70
CA SER A 47 -1.39 0.21 12.15
C SER A 47 -1.54 -0.40 10.76
N ASN A 48 -0.68 0.01 9.82
CA ASN A 48 -0.05 -0.96 8.92
C ASN A 48 1.44 -0.64 8.74
N ALA A 49 2.11 -0.40 9.87
CA ALA A 49 3.55 -0.60 10.00
C ALA A 49 3.77 -1.98 10.61
N LEU A 50 3.36 -3.02 9.89
CA LEU A 50 3.82 -4.40 10.07
C LEU A 50 4.03 -4.96 8.66
N ALA A 51 5.11 -4.51 8.01
CA ALA A 51 5.71 -5.26 6.92
C ALA A 51 6.37 -6.50 7.52
N GLU A 52 5.54 -7.45 7.96
CA GLU A 52 5.96 -8.70 8.60
C GLU A 52 5.44 -9.85 7.75
N ASP A 53 6.31 -10.33 6.84
CA ASP A 53 6.26 -11.63 6.14
C ASP A 53 4.83 -12.11 5.76
N GLN A 54 4.00 -11.21 5.24
CA GLN A 54 2.70 -11.62 4.74
C GLN A 54 2.93 -12.32 3.39
N PRO A 55 2.45 -13.56 3.20
CA PRO A 55 2.61 -14.25 1.92
C PRO A 55 1.96 -13.39 0.83
N LEU A 56 2.81 -12.83 -0.04
CA LEU A 56 2.41 -12.01 -1.17
C LEU A 56 1.80 -12.94 -2.23
N LEU A 57 0.49 -13.12 -2.19
CA LEU A 57 -0.23 -13.99 -3.12
C LEU A 57 -0.81 -13.17 -4.26
N TYR A 58 -0.79 -13.72 -5.46
CA TYR A 58 -1.40 -13.15 -6.64
C TYR A 58 -2.44 -14.14 -7.16
N VAL A 59 -3.57 -13.64 -7.62
CA VAL A 59 -4.66 -14.46 -8.17
C VAL A 59 -5.10 -13.93 -9.54
N VAL A 60 -5.72 -14.76 -10.37
CA VAL A 60 -6.32 -14.31 -11.62
C VAL A 60 -7.83 -14.17 -11.47
N LEU A 61 -8.33 -12.94 -11.54
CA LEU A 61 -9.77 -12.61 -11.56
C LEU A 61 -10.10 -11.97 -12.91
N ASP A 62 -11.15 -12.44 -13.58
CA ASP A 62 -11.58 -11.93 -14.89
C ASP A 62 -10.44 -11.88 -15.94
N GLY A 63 -9.53 -12.85 -15.90
CA GLY A 63 -8.37 -12.93 -16.79
C GLY A 63 -7.25 -11.92 -16.47
N LYS A 64 -7.34 -11.21 -15.36
CA LYS A 64 -6.32 -10.25 -14.90
C LYS A 64 -5.66 -10.72 -13.62
N SER A 65 -4.35 -10.56 -13.52
CA SER A 65 -3.62 -10.79 -12.28
C SER A 65 -3.92 -9.68 -11.27
N VAL A 66 -4.39 -10.06 -10.09
CA VAL A 66 -4.69 -9.20 -8.96
C VAL A 66 -3.74 -9.56 -7.82
N GLY A 67 -3.03 -8.57 -7.29
CA GLY A 67 -2.13 -8.72 -6.15
C GLY A 67 -1.03 -7.66 -6.09
N PRO A 68 -0.16 -7.71 -5.08
CA PRO A 68 -0.10 -8.74 -4.03
C PRO A 68 -1.25 -8.63 -3.03
N LEU A 69 -1.85 -9.76 -2.69
CA LEU A 69 -2.93 -9.91 -1.72
C LEU A 69 -2.37 -10.47 -0.41
N ALA A 70 -2.80 -9.87 0.70
CA ALA A 70 -2.56 -10.43 2.02
C ALA A 70 -3.46 -11.65 2.28
N THR A 71 -3.06 -12.49 3.21
CA THR A 71 -3.81 -13.67 3.69
C THR A 71 -5.28 -13.35 4.00
N SER A 72 -5.53 -12.26 4.73
CA SER A 72 -6.88 -11.82 5.11
C SER A 72 -7.72 -11.41 3.90
N GLU A 73 -7.12 -10.67 2.96
CA GLU A 73 -7.79 -10.25 1.73
C GLU A 73 -8.17 -11.45 0.87
N LEU A 74 -7.24 -12.40 0.72
CA LEU A 74 -7.51 -13.65 -0.01
C LEU A 74 -8.62 -14.47 0.65
N SER A 75 -8.66 -14.52 1.99
CA SER A 75 -9.72 -15.21 2.72
C SER A 75 -11.10 -14.59 2.48
N ARG A 76 -11.17 -13.26 2.36
CA ARG A 76 -12.41 -12.55 1.99
C ARG A 76 -12.84 -12.90 0.57
N LEU A 77 -11.92 -12.87 -0.40
CA LEU A 77 -12.21 -13.23 -1.80
C LEU A 77 -12.68 -14.70 -1.95
N ILE A 78 -12.16 -15.60 -1.12
CA ILE A 78 -12.62 -17.00 -1.04
C ILE A 78 -14.05 -17.06 -0.49
N ALA A 79 -14.33 -16.32 0.59
CA ALA A 79 -15.68 -16.25 1.17
C ALA A 79 -16.72 -15.65 0.20
N GLU A 80 -16.31 -14.66 -0.58
CA GLU A 80 -17.10 -14.03 -1.65
C GLU A 80 -17.23 -14.91 -2.91
N LYS A 81 -16.61 -16.11 -2.93
CA LYS A 81 -16.54 -17.03 -4.08
C LYS A 81 -15.90 -16.44 -5.35
N LEU A 82 -15.16 -15.34 -5.22
CA LEU A 82 -14.38 -14.75 -6.31
C LEU A 82 -13.12 -15.56 -6.59
N VAL A 83 -12.51 -16.11 -5.54
CA VAL A 83 -11.42 -17.08 -5.65
C VAL A 83 -12.00 -18.48 -5.39
N THR A 84 -11.95 -19.34 -6.40
CA THR A 84 -12.39 -20.73 -6.34
C THR A 84 -11.20 -21.66 -6.48
N LYS A 85 -11.43 -22.98 -6.36
CA LYS A 85 -10.39 -24.00 -6.59
C LYS A 85 -9.74 -23.90 -7.98
N GLU A 86 -10.48 -23.40 -8.96
CA GLU A 86 -10.07 -23.25 -10.37
C GLU A 86 -9.35 -21.91 -10.65
N THR A 87 -9.29 -21.00 -9.66
CA THR A 87 -8.58 -19.74 -9.80
C THR A 87 -7.07 -19.98 -9.86
N TYR A 88 -6.39 -19.36 -10.83
CA TYR A 88 -4.93 -19.39 -10.86
C TYR A 88 -4.36 -18.51 -9.75
N VAL A 89 -3.39 -19.04 -9.03
CA VAL A 89 -2.69 -18.43 -7.91
C VAL A 89 -1.19 -18.55 -8.13
N TRP A 90 -0.45 -17.51 -7.78
CA TRP A 90 1.00 -17.49 -7.81
C TRP A 90 1.53 -16.78 -6.57
N LYS A 91 2.72 -17.18 -6.12
CA LYS A 91 3.45 -16.50 -5.05
C LYS A 91 4.94 -16.47 -5.38
N PRO A 92 5.71 -15.53 -4.81
CA PRO A 92 7.16 -15.52 -4.92
C PRO A 92 7.76 -16.88 -4.56
N GLY A 93 8.67 -17.38 -5.41
CA GLY A 93 9.30 -18.70 -5.27
C GLY A 93 8.59 -19.84 -6.01
N MET A 94 7.41 -19.61 -6.62
CA MET A 94 6.81 -20.56 -7.56
C MET A 94 7.33 -20.37 -8.99
N SER A 95 7.56 -21.47 -9.70
CA SER A 95 7.97 -21.45 -11.12
C SER A 95 6.87 -20.94 -12.05
N ASP A 96 5.62 -21.32 -11.80
CA ASP A 96 4.47 -21.05 -12.66
C ASP A 96 3.22 -20.81 -11.82
N TRP A 97 2.18 -20.22 -12.44
CA TRP A 97 0.85 -20.13 -11.86
C TRP A 97 0.26 -21.53 -11.65
N LYS A 98 -0.39 -21.74 -10.51
CA LYS A 98 -1.05 -23.01 -10.16
C LYS A 98 -2.50 -22.76 -9.79
N LEU A 99 -3.36 -23.76 -10.00
CA LEU A 99 -4.74 -23.67 -9.50
C LEU A 99 -4.72 -23.56 -7.97
N ALA A 100 -5.70 -22.85 -7.42
CA ALA A 100 -5.82 -22.58 -5.99
C ALA A 100 -5.83 -23.87 -5.15
N GLU A 101 -6.43 -24.95 -5.66
CA GLU A 101 -6.39 -26.28 -5.03
C GLU A 101 -5.00 -26.92 -4.93
N ASN A 102 -4.06 -26.50 -5.77
CA ASN A 102 -2.68 -26.99 -5.78
C ASN A 102 -1.73 -26.11 -4.95
N VAL A 103 -2.24 -25.08 -4.28
CA VAL A 103 -1.45 -24.17 -3.45
C VAL A 103 -1.78 -24.41 -1.97
N PRO A 104 -0.85 -24.99 -1.18
CA PRO A 104 -1.10 -25.33 0.23
C PRO A 104 -1.52 -24.15 1.11
N GLU A 105 -0.99 -22.94 0.90
CA GLU A 105 -1.44 -21.74 1.62
C GLU A 105 -2.91 -21.42 1.37
N VAL A 106 -3.39 -21.59 0.13
CA VAL A 106 -4.81 -21.37 -0.20
C VAL A 106 -5.66 -22.45 0.46
N LEU A 107 -5.25 -23.71 0.40
CA LEU A 107 -5.97 -24.80 1.07
C LEU A 107 -6.09 -24.56 2.58
N ARG A 108 -5.01 -24.08 3.22
CA ARG A 108 -5.04 -23.69 4.63
C ARG A 108 -6.03 -22.56 4.87
N LEU A 109 -6.08 -21.57 3.98
CA LEU A 109 -7.03 -20.46 4.09
C LEU A 109 -8.48 -20.93 3.96
N VAL A 110 -8.80 -21.76 2.97
CA VAL A 110 -10.14 -22.33 2.80
C VAL A 110 -10.58 -23.10 4.04
N ALA A 111 -9.67 -23.85 4.69
CA ALA A 111 -9.97 -24.59 5.92
C ALA A 111 -10.18 -23.69 7.14
N LEU A 112 -9.58 -22.49 7.14
CA LEU A 112 -9.71 -21.50 8.21
C LEU A 112 -10.85 -20.52 7.98
N THR A 113 -11.34 -20.37 6.74
CA THR A 113 -12.51 -19.55 6.43
C THR A 113 -13.75 -20.29 6.94
N PRO A 114 -14.42 -19.81 8.01
CA PRO A 114 -15.64 -20.44 8.47
C PRO A 114 -16.68 -20.45 7.34
N PRO A 115 -17.47 -21.53 7.19
CA PRO A 115 -18.53 -21.54 6.21
C PRO A 115 -19.46 -20.34 6.46
N PRO A 116 -19.92 -19.65 5.39
CA PRO A 116 -20.83 -18.53 5.54
C PRO A 116 -22.07 -18.99 6.32
N VAL A 117 -22.49 -18.18 7.29
CA VAL A 117 -23.71 -18.45 8.06
C VAL A 117 -24.87 -18.58 7.08
N PRO A 118 -25.63 -19.69 7.08
CA PRO A 118 -26.80 -19.80 6.23
C PRO A 118 -27.85 -18.80 6.71
N GLY A 119 -28.02 -17.70 5.98
CA GLY A 119 -29.11 -16.74 6.19
C GLY A 119 -28.65 -15.30 6.39
N GLU A 120 -28.09 -14.66 5.36
CA GLU A 120 -28.22 -13.21 5.20
C GLU A 120 -28.53 -12.95 3.72
N GLY A 121 -29.78 -13.26 3.35
CA GLY A 121 -30.26 -13.29 1.98
C GLY A 121 -31.62 -13.96 1.91
N ALA A 122 -32.60 -13.39 2.62
CA ALA A 122 -34.02 -13.52 2.31
C ALA A 122 -34.42 -12.36 1.39
#